data_AF-A0AAV3B771-F1
#
_entry.id   AF-A0AAV3B771-F1
#
_cell.length_a   1.000
_cell.length_b   1.000
_cell.length_c   1.000
_cell.angle_alpha   90.00
_cell.angle_beta   90.00
_cell.angle_gamma   90.00
#
_symmetry.space_group_name_H-M   'P 1'
#
loop_
_entity.id
_entity.type
_entity.pdbx_description
1 polymer ?
#
loop_
_entity_poly.entity_id
_entity_poly.type
_entity_poly.pdbx_seq_one_letter_code
_entity_poly.pdbx_strand_id
1 'polypeptide(L)'
;MKECPSGVADFKHFQCSAYNSKPLMGNYYKWIPFHSGQGDCELSCLAQGQNFYYNFGKVLDGTSCHAEYDGICINGQCLQVGCDFILGSNEKVDICGVCGGRNVSCRHHHNIYTTKYPASALRNRNYHYVINGNWAINYPGVFNVAGTKIQYKRSADNLESFEAIGPTDEDLHVLFTEQNSGIEYEYWLPKDYYIYHQRDRSPLQDSVDSVISPTQPSTTTAAPTTRHNALWPPTTTKGPHQPRLERDNMELNRIDESRRRDDNCGKCRKIKGYQNKMKQYCQKDFVFRGRIISKKIVGRETRYDVQVIVTYKNNFPILRREYIWVPNTCDCPNLLEKREYILMARRHVNYEHTLNRILLESHSFVRPYRPKEDKLLRDLDQECAKYGYQIKSQQNQ
;
A
#
# COMPACT_ATOMS: atom_id res chain seq x y z
N MET A 1 22.79 -4.30 10.61
CA MET A 1 21.67 -5.22 10.89
C MET A 1 20.94 -5.49 9.58
N LYS A 2 20.40 -6.69 9.37
CA LYS A 2 19.54 -6.96 8.21
C LYS A 2 18.09 -6.78 8.64
N GLU A 3 17.32 -6.00 7.89
CA GLU A 3 15.89 -5.88 8.12
C GLU A 3 15.19 -7.22 7.89
N CYS A 4 14.14 -7.47 8.66
CA CYS A 4 13.28 -8.62 8.43
C CYS A 4 12.49 -8.42 7.12
N PRO A 5 12.21 -9.48 6.35
CA PRO A 5 11.43 -9.39 5.12
C PRO A 5 10.07 -8.71 5.35
N SER A 6 9.68 -7.81 4.44
CA SER A 6 8.40 -7.11 4.52
C SER A 6 7.22 -8.09 4.49
N GLY A 7 6.25 -7.91 5.39
CA GLY A 7 5.07 -8.78 5.51
C GLY A 7 5.20 -9.93 6.53
N VAL A 8 6.34 -10.05 7.20
CA VAL A 8 6.50 -10.89 8.40
C VAL A 8 5.75 -10.22 9.56
N ALA A 9 5.03 -11.02 10.37
CA ALA A 9 4.31 -10.51 11.51
C ALA A 9 5.27 -9.82 12.50
N ASP A 10 4.81 -8.77 13.19
CA ASP A 10 5.62 -8.05 14.17
C ASP A 10 6.18 -9.01 15.25
N PHE A 11 7.37 -8.72 15.78
CA PHE A 11 8.04 -9.61 16.74
C PHE A 11 7.19 -9.84 18.01
N LYS A 12 6.42 -8.83 18.43
CA LYS A 12 5.43 -8.97 19.52
C LYS A 12 4.28 -9.91 19.15
N HIS A 13 3.89 -9.95 17.87
CA HIS A 13 2.88 -10.89 17.35
C HIS A 13 3.35 -12.34 17.47
N PHE A 14 4.60 -12.63 17.12
CA PHE A 14 5.16 -13.97 17.28
C PHE A 14 5.17 -14.40 18.74
N GLN A 15 5.57 -13.52 19.65
CA GLN A 15 5.58 -13.80 21.09
C GLN A 15 4.17 -14.12 21.63
N CYS A 16 3.14 -13.37 21.25
CA CYS A 16 1.75 -13.72 21.60
C CYS A 16 1.34 -15.07 21.00
N SER A 17 1.64 -15.30 19.72
CA SER A 17 1.24 -16.53 19.02
C SER A 17 1.88 -17.81 19.60
N ALA A 18 3.02 -17.69 20.27
CA ALA A 18 3.68 -18.79 20.98
C ALA A 18 2.82 -19.38 22.12
N TYR A 19 1.81 -18.63 22.60
CA TYR A 19 0.86 -19.08 23.61
C TYR A 19 -0.41 -19.71 23.01
N ASN A 20 -0.58 -19.76 21.68
CA ASN A 20 -1.78 -20.33 21.06
C ASN A 20 -1.98 -21.82 21.38
N SER A 21 -0.88 -22.55 21.62
CA SER A 21 -0.91 -23.98 21.98
C SER A 21 -0.86 -24.22 23.49
N LYS A 22 -0.92 -23.15 24.31
CA LYS A 22 -0.90 -23.24 25.77
C LYS A 22 -2.31 -22.94 26.31
N PRO A 23 -2.93 -23.84 27.09
CA PRO A 23 -4.27 -23.60 27.60
C PRO A 23 -4.26 -22.52 28.68
N LEU A 24 -5.23 -21.61 28.62
CA LEU A 24 -5.55 -20.68 29.71
C LEU A 24 -6.90 -21.10 30.29
N MET A 25 -6.91 -21.51 31.57
CA MET A 25 -8.10 -22.01 32.26
C MET A 25 -8.82 -23.15 31.48
N GLY A 26 -8.03 -24.05 30.89
CA GLY A 26 -8.54 -25.21 30.14
C GLY A 26 -8.95 -24.93 28.68
N ASN A 27 -8.93 -23.68 28.23
CA ASN A 27 -9.28 -23.31 26.86
C ASN A 27 -8.07 -22.82 26.07
N TYR A 28 -8.12 -22.98 24.75
CA TYR A 28 -7.10 -22.49 23.83
C TYR A 28 -7.62 -21.25 23.11
N TYR A 29 -6.73 -20.27 22.93
CA TYR A 29 -7.08 -19.00 22.31
C TYR A 29 -6.04 -18.65 21.26
N LYS A 30 -6.47 -17.90 20.24
CA LYS A 30 -5.55 -17.28 19.30
C LYS A 30 -5.21 -15.88 19.81
N TRP A 31 -3.95 -15.68 20.15
CA TRP A 31 -3.46 -14.46 20.78
C TRP A 31 -2.88 -13.50 19.74
N ILE A 32 -3.24 -12.22 19.86
CA ILE A 32 -2.67 -11.12 19.07
C ILE A 32 -2.19 -9.99 19.99
N PRO A 33 -1.21 -9.17 19.60
CA PRO A 33 -0.71 -8.08 20.44
C PRO A 33 -1.81 -7.09 20.83
N PHE A 34 -1.86 -6.72 22.10
CA PHE A 34 -2.68 -5.64 22.61
C PHE A 34 -1.81 -4.44 22.99
N HIS A 35 -2.15 -3.25 22.48
CA HIS A 35 -1.42 -2.01 22.72
C HIS A 35 -2.31 -1.10 23.59
N SER A 36 -2.11 -1.16 24.90
CA SER A 36 -2.87 -0.39 25.90
C SER A 36 -2.36 1.04 26.11
N GLY A 37 -1.23 1.43 25.50
CA GLY A 37 -0.55 2.70 25.78
C GLY A 37 0.11 2.78 27.17
N GLN A 38 -0.08 1.76 28.02
CA GLN A 38 0.62 1.54 29.28
C GLN A 38 1.34 0.19 29.19
N GLY A 39 2.64 0.18 29.52
CA GLY A 39 3.45 -1.04 29.55
C GLY A 39 3.94 -1.51 28.17
N ASP A 40 4.65 -0.66 27.41
CA ASP A 40 5.09 -1.00 26.04
C ASP A 40 5.93 -2.29 25.97
N CYS A 41 6.68 -2.58 27.03
CA CYS A 41 7.51 -3.79 27.18
C CYS A 41 6.85 -4.94 27.93
N GLU A 42 5.53 -4.90 28.08
CA GLU A 42 4.73 -6.01 28.58
C GLU A 42 4.12 -6.81 27.43
N LEU A 43 4.05 -8.13 27.62
CA LEU A 43 3.46 -9.07 26.68
C LEU A 43 1.96 -9.22 26.96
N SER A 44 1.24 -8.12 26.75
CA SER A 44 -0.22 -8.07 26.78
C SER A 44 -0.78 -8.55 25.44
N CYS A 45 -1.55 -9.64 25.48
CA CYS A 45 -2.12 -10.27 24.28
C CYS A 45 -3.64 -10.35 24.38
N LEU A 46 -4.33 -9.90 23.34
CA LEU A 46 -5.78 -10.00 23.19
C LEU A 46 -6.15 -11.38 22.63
N ALA A 47 -7.16 -12.02 23.21
CA ALA A 47 -7.74 -13.24 22.64
C ALA A 47 -8.61 -12.87 21.43
N GLN A 48 -8.19 -13.24 20.23
CA GLN A 48 -8.84 -12.87 18.98
C GLN A 48 -10.29 -13.38 18.95
N GLY A 49 -11.25 -12.46 18.80
CA GLY A 49 -12.68 -12.78 18.81
C GLY A 49 -13.30 -12.91 20.21
N GLN A 50 -12.54 -12.60 21.26
CA GLN A 50 -13.00 -12.55 22.65
C GLN A 50 -12.81 -11.12 23.21
N ASN A 51 -13.47 -10.82 24.32
CA ASN A 51 -13.45 -9.49 24.94
C ASN A 51 -12.48 -9.37 26.12
N PHE A 52 -11.39 -10.15 26.13
CA PHE A 52 -10.39 -10.10 27.19
C PHE A 52 -8.97 -10.21 26.65
N TYR A 53 -8.04 -9.64 27.39
CA TYR A 53 -6.60 -9.77 27.17
C TYR A 53 -5.96 -10.47 28.38
N TYR A 54 -4.78 -11.04 28.17
CA TYR A 54 -3.98 -11.65 29.21
C TYR A 54 -2.53 -11.17 29.12
N ASN A 55 -1.91 -10.93 30.26
CA ASN A 55 -0.52 -10.49 30.34
C ASN A 55 0.38 -11.70 30.63
N PHE A 56 1.26 -12.02 29.69
CA PHE A 56 2.20 -13.14 29.80
C PHE A 56 3.58 -12.73 30.37
N GLY A 57 3.68 -11.54 30.95
CA GLY A 57 4.89 -11.00 31.55
C GLY A 57 5.58 -9.95 30.68
N LYS A 58 6.90 -10.03 30.57
CA LYS A 58 7.71 -9.09 29.76
C LYS A 58 7.87 -9.62 28.34
N VAL A 59 7.95 -8.70 27.37
CA VAL A 59 8.41 -9.05 26.03
C VAL A 59 9.90 -9.39 26.04
N LEU A 60 10.35 -10.13 25.02
CA LEU A 60 11.76 -10.44 24.83
C LEU A 60 12.56 -9.19 24.48
N ASP A 61 13.82 -9.17 24.92
CA ASP A 61 14.77 -8.12 24.58
C ASP A 61 14.92 -7.98 23.06
N GLY A 62 14.96 -6.74 22.57
CA GLY A 62 14.95 -6.46 21.12
C GLY A 62 13.56 -6.23 20.54
N THR A 63 12.48 -6.44 21.31
CA THR A 63 11.12 -6.09 20.87
C THR A 63 10.98 -4.58 20.76
N SER A 64 10.48 -4.09 19.63
CA SER A 64 10.22 -2.66 19.46
C SER A 64 9.14 -2.21 20.44
N CYS A 65 9.37 -1.04 21.04
CA CYS A 65 8.45 -0.32 21.91
C CYS A 65 8.38 1.14 21.48
N HIS A 66 7.28 1.82 21.79
CA HIS A 66 7.06 3.24 21.49
C HIS A 66 7.19 3.60 20.00
N ALA A 67 6.05 3.69 19.30
CA ALA A 67 6.01 3.82 17.83
C ALA A 67 6.63 5.12 17.26
N GLU A 68 6.80 6.16 18.07
CA GLU A 68 7.30 7.48 17.61
C GLU A 68 8.83 7.62 17.55
N TYR A 69 9.61 6.84 18.33
CA TYR A 69 11.06 7.07 18.46
C TYR A 69 11.91 5.79 18.36
N ASP A 70 11.38 4.76 17.68
CA ASP A 70 12.04 3.46 17.46
C ASP A 70 12.69 2.89 18.74
N GLY A 71 11.91 2.85 19.83
CA GLY A 71 12.37 2.29 21.10
C GLY A 71 12.51 0.77 21.04
N ILE A 72 13.37 0.23 21.92
CA ILE A 72 13.60 -1.20 22.06
C ILE A 72 13.48 -1.61 23.54
N CYS A 73 12.74 -2.67 23.80
CA CYS A 73 12.63 -3.26 25.12
C CYS A 73 13.91 -3.98 25.50
N ILE A 74 14.46 -3.64 26.66
CA ILE A 74 15.51 -4.41 27.35
C ILE A 74 15.13 -4.57 28.81
N ASN A 75 15.11 -5.82 29.29
CA ASN A 75 14.74 -6.19 30.65
C ASN A 75 13.37 -5.62 31.12
N GLY A 76 12.44 -5.45 30.19
CA GLY A 76 11.11 -4.89 30.46
C GLY A 76 11.05 -3.36 30.57
N GLN A 77 12.13 -2.65 30.26
CA GLN A 77 12.14 -1.20 30.12
C GLN A 77 12.27 -0.82 28.64
N CYS A 78 11.49 0.16 28.20
CA CYS A 78 11.62 0.70 26.85
C CYS A 78 12.78 1.69 26.83
N LEU A 79 13.85 1.33 26.12
CA LEU A 79 15.02 2.18 25.95
C LEU A 79 15.04 2.73 24.53
N GLN A 80 15.20 4.05 24.40
CA GLN A 80 15.38 4.69 23.11
C GLN A 80 16.77 4.37 22.56
N VAL A 81 16.86 4.11 21.26
CA VAL A 81 18.14 3.99 20.56
C VAL A 81 18.56 5.39 20.13
N GLY A 82 19.71 5.86 20.59
CA GLY A 82 20.29 7.12 20.12
C GLY A 82 20.70 7.03 18.65
N CYS A 83 20.88 8.18 18.00
CA CYS A 83 21.34 8.23 16.61
C CYS A 83 22.76 7.67 16.39
N ASP A 84 23.51 7.50 17.47
CA ASP A 84 24.82 6.89 17.57
C ASP A 84 24.77 5.36 17.65
N PHE A 85 23.56 4.79 17.54
CA PHE A 85 23.24 3.38 17.70
C PHE A 85 23.51 2.84 19.12
N ILE A 86 23.64 3.72 20.11
CA ILE A 86 23.81 3.34 21.51
C ILE A 86 22.46 3.36 22.20
N LEU A 87 22.11 2.23 22.82
CA LEU A 87 20.87 2.09 23.54
C LEU A 87 20.89 2.90 24.84
N GLY A 88 19.86 3.72 25.06
CA GLY A 88 19.79 4.64 26.21
C GLY A 88 20.65 5.89 26.04
N SER A 89 21.28 6.09 24.88
CA SER A 89 21.95 7.34 24.56
C SER A 89 20.92 8.46 24.38
N ASN A 90 21.28 9.65 24.85
CA ASN A 90 20.48 10.86 24.66
C ASN A 90 20.83 11.58 23.35
N GLU A 91 21.74 11.02 22.55
CA GLU A 91 22.14 11.59 21.26
C GLU A 91 20.99 11.52 20.26
N LYS A 92 20.69 12.67 19.64
CA LYS A 92 19.61 12.83 18.66
C LYS A 92 20.16 13.34 17.35
N VAL A 93 19.48 12.97 16.27
CA VAL A 93 19.73 13.55 14.96
C VAL A 93 19.31 15.02 15.02
N ASP A 94 20.19 15.92 14.56
CA ASP A 94 19.90 17.34 14.43
C ASP A 94 19.03 17.62 13.18
N ILE A 95 18.57 18.86 12.97
CA ILE A 95 17.70 19.18 11.81
C ILE A 95 18.39 18.95 10.46
N CYS A 96 19.71 18.83 10.45
CA CYS A 96 20.53 18.61 9.28
C CYS A 96 20.78 17.12 8.99
N GLY A 97 20.21 16.21 9.78
CA GLY A 97 20.43 14.77 9.64
C GLY A 97 21.73 14.28 10.29
N VAL A 98 22.39 15.10 11.13
CA VAL A 98 23.67 14.75 11.77
C VAL A 98 23.44 14.33 13.21
N CYS A 99 23.92 13.14 13.57
CA CYS A 99 23.87 12.67 14.96
C CYS A 99 24.73 13.55 15.88
N GLY A 100 24.14 14.04 16.99
CA GLY A 100 24.82 14.96 17.92
C GLY A 100 25.17 16.32 17.28
N GLY A 101 24.51 16.65 16.17
CA GLY A 101 24.76 17.87 15.43
C GLY A 101 24.25 19.13 16.13
N ARG A 102 24.60 20.29 15.57
CA ARG A 102 24.30 21.61 16.16
C ARG A 102 23.40 22.48 15.28
N ASN A 103 22.72 21.90 14.29
CA ASN A 103 21.83 22.61 13.36
C ASN A 103 22.54 23.65 12.46
N VAL A 104 23.87 23.53 12.27
CA VAL A 104 24.68 24.53 11.54
C VAL A 104 25.21 24.03 10.18
N SER A 105 25.11 22.73 9.90
CA SER A 105 25.65 22.10 8.69
C SER A 105 24.70 22.18 7.49
N CYS A 106 23.48 22.69 7.67
CA CYS A 106 22.45 22.83 6.64
C CYS A 106 21.86 24.25 6.64
N ARG A 107 21.00 24.56 5.65
CA ARG A 107 20.08 25.70 5.74
C ARG A 107 18.66 25.31 5.35
N HIS A 108 17.73 26.11 5.84
CA HIS A 108 16.31 25.95 5.61
C HIS A 108 16.00 26.33 4.18
N HIS A 109 15.20 25.52 3.52
CA HIS A 109 14.54 25.88 2.30
C HIS A 109 13.05 25.75 2.55
N HIS A 110 12.37 26.85 2.35
CA HIS A 110 10.93 26.94 2.46
C HIS A 110 10.45 27.74 1.27
N ASN A 111 9.49 27.19 0.53
CA ASN A 111 8.97 27.87 -0.62
C ASN A 111 7.54 27.42 -0.88
N ILE A 112 6.80 28.30 -1.54
CA ILE A 112 5.44 28.04 -1.98
C ILE A 112 5.50 28.02 -3.50
N TYR A 113 5.34 26.83 -4.07
CA TYR A 113 5.05 26.74 -5.49
C TYR A 113 3.59 27.08 -5.71
N THR A 114 3.33 28.36 -5.99
CA THR A 114 2.06 28.87 -6.51
C THR A 114 1.93 28.48 -7.98
N THR A 115 1.63 27.21 -8.18
CA THR A 115 1.17 26.68 -9.45
C THR A 115 -0.36 26.83 -9.50
N LYS A 116 -0.94 26.99 -10.70
CA LYS A 116 -2.39 26.92 -10.91
C LYS A 116 -2.96 25.49 -10.66
N TYR A 117 -2.13 24.57 -10.17
CA TYR A 117 -2.32 23.12 -10.19
C TYR A 117 -1.77 22.46 -8.89
N PRO A 118 -2.56 21.66 -8.13
CA PRO A 118 -2.16 21.01 -6.87
C PRO A 118 -1.34 19.73 -7.03
N ALA A 119 -0.57 19.37 -6.00
CA ALA A 119 0.00 18.02 -5.80
C ALA A 119 -1.04 17.04 -5.32
N SER A 120 -0.91 15.79 -5.76
CA SER A 120 -1.53 14.70 -5.00
C SER A 120 -0.92 13.34 -5.29
N ALA A 121 0.30 13.22 -5.82
CA ALA A 121 0.92 11.91 -5.94
C ALA A 121 2.43 11.94 -5.74
N LEU A 122 2.93 10.89 -5.09
CA LEU A 122 4.35 10.63 -4.93
C LEU A 122 4.74 9.51 -5.89
N ARG A 123 5.84 9.69 -6.62
CA ARG A 123 6.33 8.73 -7.63
C ARG A 123 7.82 8.53 -7.45
N ASN A 124 8.31 7.30 -7.61
CA ASN A 124 9.75 7.04 -7.58
C ASN A 124 10.44 7.32 -8.93
N ARG A 125 11.77 7.15 -8.96
CA ARG A 125 12.61 7.30 -10.16
C ARG A 125 12.18 6.41 -11.35
N ASN A 126 11.54 5.27 -11.07
CA ASN A 126 11.01 4.35 -12.09
C ASN A 126 9.62 4.75 -12.61
N TYR A 127 9.14 5.95 -12.29
CA TYR A 127 7.84 6.45 -12.69
C TYR A 127 6.65 5.66 -12.09
N HIS A 128 6.85 4.93 -11.00
CA HIS A 128 5.79 4.21 -10.30
C HIS A 128 5.21 5.03 -9.16
N TYR A 129 3.89 5.15 -9.10
CA TYR A 129 3.19 5.83 -8.02
C TYR A 129 3.31 5.03 -6.71
N VAL A 130 3.85 5.65 -5.67
CA VAL A 130 4.08 5.03 -4.36
C VAL A 130 2.99 5.43 -3.36
N ILE A 131 2.58 6.70 -3.35
CA ILE A 131 1.45 7.21 -2.54
C ILE A 131 0.56 8.06 -3.43
N ASN A 132 -0.76 7.81 -3.35
CA ASN A 132 -1.76 8.30 -4.29
C ASN A 132 -1.37 7.99 -5.75
N GLY A 133 -2.06 8.58 -6.73
CA GLY A 133 -1.74 8.43 -8.13
C GLY A 133 -2.66 7.49 -8.90
N ASN A 134 -2.52 7.49 -10.22
CA ASN A 134 -3.55 6.99 -11.14
C ASN A 134 -4.94 7.55 -10.80
N TRP A 135 -5.03 8.80 -10.33
CA TRP A 135 -6.29 9.43 -9.90
C TRP A 135 -7.03 8.74 -8.74
N ALA A 136 -6.40 7.78 -8.07
CA ALA A 136 -6.90 7.17 -6.85
C ALA A 136 -6.20 7.77 -5.62
N ILE A 137 -6.93 7.88 -4.52
CA ILE A 137 -6.45 8.47 -3.27
C ILE A 137 -6.29 7.36 -2.24
N ASN A 138 -5.17 7.36 -1.54
CA ASN A 138 -4.91 6.45 -0.45
C ASN A 138 -5.70 6.85 0.80
N TYR A 139 -5.90 5.90 1.73
CA TYR A 139 -6.31 6.27 3.09
C TYR A 139 -5.13 6.94 3.81
N PRO A 140 -5.39 7.96 4.65
CA PRO A 140 -4.36 8.55 5.52
C PRO A 140 -3.68 7.47 6.37
N GLY A 141 -2.36 7.59 6.54
CA GLY A 141 -1.57 6.59 7.25
C GLY A 141 -0.08 6.68 6.96
N VAL A 142 0.67 5.72 7.48
CA VAL A 142 2.13 5.61 7.32
C VAL A 142 2.45 4.58 6.23
N PHE A 143 3.31 4.96 5.28
CA PHE A 143 3.71 4.13 4.14
C PHE A 143 5.23 3.91 4.15
N ASN A 144 5.67 2.67 3.95
CA ASN A 144 7.09 2.37 3.75
C ASN A 144 7.42 2.62 2.27
N VAL A 145 8.22 3.64 1.98
CA VAL A 145 8.55 4.14 0.65
C VAL A 145 10.01 4.57 0.62
N ALA A 146 10.77 4.16 -0.39
CA ALA A 146 12.16 4.58 -0.60
C ALA A 146 13.03 4.45 0.67
N GLY A 147 13.01 3.28 1.33
CA GLY A 147 13.82 3.02 2.52
C GLY A 147 13.40 3.78 3.79
N THR A 148 12.31 4.57 3.74
CA THR A 148 11.83 5.37 4.88
C THR A 148 10.32 5.26 5.07
N LYS A 149 9.81 5.83 6.17
CA LYS A 149 8.39 5.97 6.45
C LYS A 149 7.93 7.35 5.97
N ILE A 150 6.89 7.38 5.15
CA ILE A 150 6.20 8.61 4.76
C ILE A 150 4.82 8.63 5.43
N GLN A 151 4.57 9.66 6.23
CA GLN A 151 3.27 9.92 6.81
C GLN A 151 2.43 10.73 5.83
N TYR A 152 1.32 10.14 5.38
CA TYR A 152 0.34 10.81 4.53
C TYR A 152 -0.89 11.18 5.36
N LYS A 153 -1.17 12.48 5.46
CA LYS A 153 -2.33 13.02 6.18
C LYS A 153 -3.28 13.67 5.16
N ARG A 154 -4.58 13.54 5.43
CA ARG A 154 -5.62 14.25 4.69
C ARG A 154 -6.67 14.75 5.68
N SER A 155 -6.94 16.04 5.64
CA SER A 155 -7.95 16.67 6.50
C SER A 155 -9.33 16.73 5.82
N ALA A 156 -10.36 17.09 6.60
CA ALA A 156 -11.75 17.16 6.11
C ALA A 156 -11.96 18.26 5.04
N ASP A 157 -11.13 19.29 5.07
CA ASP A 157 -11.02 20.38 4.09
C ASP A 157 -10.15 20.01 2.86
N ASN A 158 -9.78 18.74 2.71
CA ASN A 158 -8.97 18.19 1.60
C ASN A 158 -7.53 18.71 1.52
N LEU A 159 -6.97 19.24 2.62
CA LEU A 159 -5.54 19.50 2.69
C LEU A 159 -4.80 18.16 2.75
N GLU A 160 -3.80 17.99 1.88
CA GLU A 160 -2.95 16.80 1.83
C GLU A 160 -1.53 17.17 2.27
N SER A 161 -0.92 16.33 3.11
CA SER A 161 0.49 16.47 3.44
C SER A 161 1.21 15.13 3.35
N PHE A 162 2.45 15.20 2.88
CA PHE A 162 3.40 14.10 2.85
C PHE A 162 4.60 14.51 3.70
N GLU A 163 4.93 13.70 4.71
CA GLU A 163 6.02 13.96 5.63
C GLU A 163 6.95 12.74 5.66
N ALA A 164 8.19 12.90 5.19
CA ALA A 164 9.20 11.84 5.25
C ALA A 164 9.89 11.88 6.61
N ILE A 165 9.81 10.78 7.36
CA ILE A 165 10.32 10.69 8.74
C ILE A 165 11.85 10.51 8.77
N GLY A 166 12.45 10.08 7.66
CA GLY A 166 13.88 9.83 7.54
C GLY A 166 14.36 9.90 6.09
N PRO A 167 15.67 9.72 5.85
CA PRO A 167 16.27 9.86 4.52
C PRO A 167 15.72 8.82 3.54
N THR A 168 15.55 9.21 2.27
CA THR A 168 15.13 8.31 1.21
C THR A 168 16.33 7.63 0.55
N ASP A 169 16.21 6.36 0.19
CA ASP A 169 17.24 5.61 -0.55
C ASP A 169 17.19 5.83 -2.08
N GLU A 170 16.06 6.34 -2.57
CA GLU A 170 15.84 6.72 -3.96
C GLU A 170 15.19 8.10 -4.09
N ASP A 171 15.33 8.71 -5.27
CA ASP A 171 14.68 9.99 -5.58
C ASP A 171 13.16 9.82 -5.68
N LEU A 172 12.44 10.73 -5.01
CA LEU A 172 10.98 10.82 -5.05
C LEU A 172 10.54 12.11 -5.74
N HIS A 173 9.61 11.96 -6.67
CA HIS A 173 8.98 13.06 -7.40
C HIS A 173 7.59 13.32 -6.86
N VAL A 174 7.33 14.56 -6.47
CA VAL A 174 5.99 15.05 -6.13
C VAL A 174 5.30 15.51 -7.41
N LEU A 175 4.10 14.99 -7.67
CA LEU A 175 3.33 15.22 -8.89
C LEU A 175 2.02 15.96 -8.63
N PHE A 176 1.66 16.77 -9.63
CA PHE A 176 0.56 17.71 -9.59
C PHE A 176 -0.55 17.40 -10.63
N THR A 177 -1.83 17.59 -10.27
CA THR A 177 -3.04 17.49 -11.11
C THR A 177 -3.76 18.84 -11.22
N GLU A 178 -4.71 19.02 -12.15
CA GLU A 178 -5.08 20.33 -12.73
C GLU A 178 -6.00 21.30 -11.94
N GLN A 179 -6.43 21.06 -10.68
CA GLN A 179 -7.39 21.96 -10.02
C GLN A 179 -7.15 22.34 -8.54
N ASN A 180 -6.54 23.53 -8.34
CA ASN A 180 -6.37 24.40 -7.16
C ASN A 180 -5.58 23.99 -5.88
N SER A 181 -5.02 25.07 -5.27
CA SER A 181 -4.19 25.22 -4.06
C SER A 181 -2.72 24.85 -4.25
N GLY A 182 -1.87 25.87 -4.44
CA GLY A 182 -0.41 25.71 -4.56
C GLY A 182 0.20 24.94 -3.38
N ILE A 183 1.47 24.58 -3.51
CA ILE A 183 2.11 23.67 -2.56
C ILE A 183 3.13 24.44 -1.77
N GLU A 184 2.98 24.33 -0.47
CA GLU A 184 4.00 24.70 0.50
C GLU A 184 4.87 23.47 0.74
N TYR A 185 6.18 23.64 0.59
CA TYR A 185 7.15 22.61 0.95
C TYR A 185 8.30 23.23 1.71
N GLU A 186 8.86 22.45 2.61
CA GLU A 186 10.06 22.82 3.33
C GLU A 186 10.97 21.62 3.54
N TYR A 187 12.29 21.88 3.59
CA TYR A 187 13.30 20.90 3.92
C TYR A 187 14.60 21.59 4.35
N TRP A 188 15.52 20.80 4.90
CA TRP A 188 16.87 21.23 5.28
C TRP A 188 17.90 20.63 4.33
N LEU A 189 18.72 21.49 3.70
CA LEU A 189 19.75 21.06 2.74
C LEU A 189 21.14 21.23 3.35
N PRO A 190 21.96 20.17 3.48
CA PRO A 190 23.34 20.31 3.95
C PRO A 190 24.18 21.16 3.00
N LYS A 191 25.16 21.88 3.55
CA LYS A 191 25.94 22.89 2.83
C LYS A 191 26.69 22.33 1.62
N ASP A 192 27.14 21.09 1.69
CA ASP A 192 27.88 20.46 0.60
C ASP A 192 26.98 20.08 -0.59
N TYR A 193 25.66 20.06 -0.40
CA TYR A 193 24.69 19.73 -1.44
C TYR A 193 24.15 20.93 -2.22
N TYR A 194 24.52 22.17 -1.87
CA TYR A 194 24.06 23.36 -2.60
C TYR A 194 24.46 23.37 -4.08
N ILE A 195 25.63 22.80 -4.41
CA ILE A 195 26.15 22.77 -5.79
C ILE A 195 25.26 21.90 -6.70
N TYR A 196 24.66 20.85 -6.14
CA TYR A 196 23.75 19.94 -6.86
C TYR A 196 22.36 20.55 -7.03
N HIS A 197 21.85 21.22 -5.99
CA HIS A 197 20.58 21.94 -6.05
C HIS A 197 20.61 23.06 -7.12
N GLN A 198 21.74 23.76 -7.31
CA GLN A 198 21.86 24.77 -8.36
C GLN A 198 21.87 24.20 -9.79
N ARG A 199 22.08 22.88 -9.94
CA ARG A 199 22.21 22.20 -11.23
C ARG A 199 21.02 21.28 -11.55
N ASP A 200 19.95 21.30 -10.75
CA ASP A 200 18.81 20.38 -10.84
C ASP A 200 19.25 18.90 -10.93
N ARG A 201 20.28 18.50 -10.16
CA ARG A 201 20.80 17.11 -10.12
C ARG A 201 20.73 16.52 -8.72
N SER A 202 20.40 15.24 -8.63
CA SER A 202 20.43 14.48 -7.37
C SER A 202 21.79 13.78 -7.18
N PRO A 203 22.37 13.80 -5.97
CA PRO A 203 23.55 13.00 -5.62
C PRO A 203 23.35 11.49 -5.81
N LEU A 204 22.10 11.00 -5.71
CA LEU A 204 21.76 9.60 -5.92
C LEU A 204 21.83 9.19 -7.40
N GLN A 205 21.78 10.15 -8.32
CA GLN A 205 21.83 9.91 -9.77
C GLN A 205 23.24 9.64 -10.28
N ASP A 206 24.26 10.31 -9.72
CA ASP A 206 25.66 10.24 -10.17
C ASP A 206 26.39 8.95 -9.70
N SER A 207 25.79 8.17 -8.80
CA SER A 207 26.36 6.92 -8.28
C SER A 207 26.38 5.74 -9.28
N VAL A 208 25.81 5.90 -10.48
CA VAL A 208 25.63 4.81 -11.47
C VAL A 208 26.55 4.92 -12.70
N ASP A 209 27.14 6.08 -13.00
CA ASP A 209 27.90 6.31 -14.25
C ASP A 209 29.43 6.39 -14.10
N SER A 210 30.00 6.04 -12.94
CA SER A 210 31.46 6.07 -12.73
C SER A 210 32.20 4.75 -13.00
N VAL A 211 31.58 3.78 -13.66
CA VAL A 211 32.28 2.56 -14.12
C VAL A 211 32.40 2.63 -15.64
N ILE A 212 33.65 2.51 -16.14
CA ILE A 212 34.13 2.62 -17.54
C ILE A 212 34.71 4.02 -17.81
N SER A 213 36.03 4.23 -17.76
CA SER A 213 36.98 3.83 -18.82
C SER A 213 38.47 4.12 -18.42
N PRO A 214 39.51 3.85 -19.25
CA PRO A 214 40.60 2.93 -18.91
C PRO A 214 42.01 3.58 -18.84
N THR A 215 42.93 2.99 -18.06
CA THR A 215 44.38 3.03 -18.36
C THR A 215 45.18 1.95 -17.61
N GLN A 216 45.88 1.11 -18.37
CA GLN A 216 46.97 0.18 -18.00
C GLN A 216 48.32 0.94 -17.84
N PRO A 217 49.47 0.29 -17.56
CA PRO A 217 49.76 -0.84 -16.67
C PRO A 217 51.01 -0.58 -15.77
N SER A 218 51.18 -1.34 -14.68
CA SER A 218 52.50 -1.51 -14.04
C SER A 218 52.74 -2.97 -13.68
N THR A 219 53.75 -3.53 -14.33
CA THR A 219 54.36 -4.84 -14.13
C THR A 219 55.19 -4.89 -12.85
N THR A 220 55.04 -5.94 -12.02
CA THR A 220 56.18 -6.70 -11.46
C THR A 220 55.71 -8.01 -10.77
N THR A 221 55.99 -9.12 -11.45
CA THR A 221 56.72 -10.33 -11.01
C THR A 221 56.28 -11.19 -9.80
N ALA A 222 56.22 -12.50 -10.13
CA ALA A 222 56.40 -13.72 -9.33
C ALA A 222 55.18 -14.37 -8.64
N ALA A 223 54.81 -15.54 -9.19
CA ALA A 223 54.05 -16.61 -8.55
C ALA A 223 54.97 -17.44 -7.59
N PRO A 224 54.44 -18.34 -6.73
CA PRO A 224 53.90 -19.61 -7.23
C PRO A 224 52.56 -20.06 -6.61
N THR A 225 51.76 -20.64 -7.50
CA THR A 225 50.93 -21.85 -7.36
C THR A 225 50.71 -22.48 -5.98
N THR A 226 49.43 -22.68 -5.62
CA THR A 226 48.92 -24.01 -5.23
C THR A 226 47.46 -24.16 -5.63
N ARG A 227 47.18 -25.17 -6.46
CA ARG A 227 45.86 -25.69 -6.80
C ARG A 227 45.37 -26.60 -5.68
N HIS A 228 44.09 -26.52 -5.33
CA HIS A 228 43.31 -27.71 -4.99
C HIS A 228 41.92 -27.60 -5.60
N ASN A 229 41.66 -28.46 -6.57
CA ASN A 229 40.34 -28.81 -7.07
C ASN A 229 39.83 -30.05 -6.33
N ALA A 230 38.49 -30.19 -6.37
CA ALA A 230 37.74 -31.45 -6.37
C ALA A 230 37.39 -32.01 -4.95
N LEU A 231 36.25 -32.63 -4.62
CA LEU A 231 35.13 -33.26 -5.36
C LEU A 231 33.94 -33.49 -4.37
N TRP A 232 32.70 -33.12 -4.78
CA TRP A 232 31.42 -33.87 -4.73
C TRP A 232 30.84 -34.45 -3.40
N PRO A 233 29.53 -34.89 -3.31
CA PRO A 233 28.49 -35.04 -4.35
C PRO A 233 27.09 -34.46 -3.98
N PRO A 234 26.09 -34.58 -4.89
CA PRO A 234 24.68 -34.29 -4.60
C PRO A 234 23.93 -35.56 -4.16
N THR A 235 23.09 -35.47 -3.14
CA THR A 235 22.14 -36.54 -2.79
C THR A 235 20.70 -36.10 -3.00
N THR A 236 20.07 -36.78 -3.94
CA THR A 236 18.63 -36.87 -4.17
C THR A 236 18.01 -37.79 -3.12
N THR A 237 16.88 -37.40 -2.53
CA THR A 237 15.98 -38.35 -1.85
C THR A 237 14.53 -37.98 -2.07
N LYS A 238 13.80 -38.98 -2.59
CA LYS A 238 12.37 -39.02 -2.90
C LYS A 238 11.51 -38.79 -1.66
N GLY A 239 10.41 -38.06 -1.83
CA GLY A 239 9.37 -37.94 -0.81
C GLY A 239 8.49 -39.20 -0.71
N PRO A 240 7.80 -39.40 0.42
CA PRO A 240 6.68 -40.32 0.50
C PRO A 240 5.34 -39.58 0.73
N HIS A 241 4.40 -39.92 -0.15
CA HIS A 241 2.94 -40.01 -0.01
C HIS A 241 2.23 -39.40 1.21
N GLN A 242 1.30 -38.49 0.90
CA GLN A 242 0.13 -38.16 1.72
C GLN A 242 -0.90 -39.30 1.72
N PRO A 243 -1.47 -39.66 2.88
CA PRO A 243 -2.77 -40.31 2.96
C PRO A 243 -3.91 -39.28 2.97
N ARG A 244 -5.06 -39.78 2.52
CA ARG A 244 -6.34 -39.15 2.20
C ARG A 244 -7.36 -39.41 3.34
N LEU A 245 -8.48 -38.66 3.33
CA LEU A 245 -9.77 -38.84 4.05
C LEU A 245 -9.75 -38.31 5.51
N GLU A 246 -10.79 -37.71 6.12
CA GLU A 246 -12.23 -37.47 5.87
C GLU A 246 -12.66 -36.40 6.92
N ARG A 247 -13.29 -35.28 6.56
CA ARG A 247 -14.74 -34.97 6.67
C ARG A 247 -15.44 -35.49 7.95
N ASP A 248 -15.92 -34.53 8.77
CA ASP A 248 -17.05 -34.54 9.74
C ASP A 248 -16.64 -33.82 11.04
N ASN A 249 -17.42 -32.97 11.70
CA ASN A 249 -18.73 -32.38 11.45
C ASN A 249 -18.89 -31.16 12.39
N MET A 250 -20.02 -30.46 12.21
CA MET A 250 -20.70 -29.58 13.18
C MET A 250 -20.42 -28.08 12.98
N GLU A 251 -21.18 -27.39 12.14
CA GLU A 251 -22.60 -26.99 12.36
C GLU A 251 -22.83 -26.38 13.74
N LEU A 252 -22.86 -25.04 13.79
CA LEU A 252 -24.11 -24.32 14.03
C LEU A 252 -23.92 -22.86 13.60
N ASN A 253 -24.99 -22.28 13.05
CA ASN A 253 -25.10 -20.93 12.48
C ASN A 253 -24.75 -20.78 10.99
N ARG A 254 -25.28 -21.68 10.16
CA ARG A 254 -25.70 -21.32 8.80
C ARG A 254 -27.19 -21.04 8.81
N ILE A 255 -27.55 -19.78 8.99
CA ILE A 255 -28.86 -19.30 8.55
C ILE A 255 -28.81 -19.35 7.01
N ASP A 256 -29.74 -20.11 6.45
CA ASP A 256 -29.90 -20.40 5.03
C ASP A 256 -30.14 -19.12 4.20
N GLU A 257 -29.06 -18.48 3.73
CA GLU A 257 -29.11 -17.36 2.77
C GLU A 257 -29.47 -17.81 1.34
N SER A 258 -29.83 -19.08 1.11
CA SER A 258 -30.20 -19.56 -0.23
C SER A 258 -31.65 -19.23 -0.64
N ARG A 259 -32.49 -18.73 0.29
CA ARG A 259 -33.95 -18.54 0.06
C ARG A 259 -34.41 -17.13 -0.27
N ARG A 260 -33.59 -16.30 -0.92
CA ARG A 260 -34.02 -15.03 -1.56
C ARG A 260 -33.32 -14.73 -2.88
N ARG A 261 -33.08 -15.75 -3.70
CA ARG A 261 -32.94 -15.51 -5.15
C ARG A 261 -34.36 -15.34 -5.68
N ASP A 262 -34.64 -14.22 -6.33
CA ASP A 262 -35.84 -14.14 -7.16
C ASP A 262 -35.75 -15.30 -8.17
N ASP A 263 -36.76 -16.18 -8.20
CA ASP A 263 -36.80 -17.39 -9.04
C ASP A 263 -36.82 -17.10 -10.56
N ASN A 264 -36.64 -15.84 -10.97
CA ASN A 264 -36.67 -15.39 -12.36
C ASN A 264 -35.39 -14.65 -12.81
N CYS A 265 -34.22 -15.06 -12.30
CA CYS A 265 -32.94 -14.51 -12.75
C CYS A 265 -32.54 -15.06 -14.14
N GLY A 266 -32.64 -14.21 -15.17
CA GLY A 266 -32.18 -14.51 -16.53
C GLY A 266 -30.65 -14.51 -16.70
N LYS A 267 -30.16 -14.82 -17.91
CA LYS A 267 -28.72 -14.77 -18.23
C LYS A 267 -28.16 -13.34 -18.11
N CYS A 268 -27.05 -13.16 -17.38
CA CYS A 268 -26.41 -11.85 -17.28
C CYS A 268 -25.93 -11.35 -18.67
N ARG A 269 -26.42 -10.18 -19.08
CA ARG A 269 -26.02 -9.54 -20.35
C ARG A 269 -24.55 -9.13 -20.28
N LYS A 270 -23.75 -9.56 -21.25
CA LYS A 270 -22.35 -9.14 -21.39
C LYS A 270 -22.21 -8.14 -22.52
N ILE A 271 -21.64 -6.98 -22.23
CA ILE A 271 -21.29 -5.99 -23.25
C ILE A 271 -20.10 -6.52 -24.06
N LYS A 272 -20.28 -6.62 -25.37
CA LYS A 272 -19.26 -7.11 -26.33
C LYS A 272 -18.98 -6.04 -27.40
N GLY A 273 -17.79 -6.13 -27.98
CA GLY A 273 -17.36 -5.26 -29.08
C GLY A 273 -16.60 -4.02 -28.60
N TYR A 274 -15.69 -3.55 -29.45
CA TYR A 274 -14.82 -2.40 -29.19
C TYR A 274 -15.63 -1.11 -29.01
N GLN A 275 -16.55 -0.82 -29.94
CA GLN A 275 -17.36 0.41 -29.89
C GLN A 275 -18.20 0.53 -28.61
N ASN A 276 -18.79 -0.58 -28.13
CA ASN A 276 -19.54 -0.55 -26.87
C ASN A 276 -18.62 -0.36 -25.65
N LYS A 277 -17.40 -0.93 -25.68
CA LYS A 277 -16.39 -0.70 -24.64
C LYS A 277 -15.98 0.78 -24.62
N MET A 278 -15.67 1.36 -25.78
CA MET A 278 -15.32 2.77 -25.92
C MET A 278 -16.45 3.68 -25.39
N LYS A 279 -17.69 3.43 -25.81
CA LYS A 279 -18.87 4.16 -25.30
C LYS A 279 -18.97 4.11 -23.78
N GLN A 280 -18.82 2.92 -23.18
CA GLN A 280 -18.86 2.75 -21.73
C GLN A 280 -17.69 3.47 -21.05
N TYR A 281 -16.48 3.39 -21.61
CA TYR A 281 -15.31 4.09 -21.09
C TYR A 281 -15.54 5.60 -21.05
N CYS A 282 -16.00 6.20 -22.16
CA CYS A 282 -16.21 7.65 -22.22
C CYS A 282 -17.36 8.10 -21.29
N GLN A 283 -18.45 7.33 -21.21
CA GLN A 283 -19.68 7.75 -20.51
C GLN A 283 -19.69 7.46 -18.99
N LYS A 284 -18.88 6.52 -18.51
CA LYS A 284 -18.90 6.11 -17.09
C LYS A 284 -17.98 6.97 -16.24
N ASP A 285 -18.39 7.21 -14.99
CA ASP A 285 -17.65 8.05 -14.05
C ASP A 285 -16.41 7.38 -13.48
N PHE A 286 -16.34 6.05 -13.48
CA PHE A 286 -15.21 5.28 -12.95
C PHE A 286 -14.87 4.14 -13.91
N VAL A 287 -13.60 4.00 -14.26
CA VAL A 287 -13.03 2.90 -15.03
C VAL A 287 -11.76 2.43 -14.32
N PHE A 288 -11.79 1.23 -13.75
CA PHE A 288 -10.68 0.74 -12.94
C PHE A 288 -10.57 -0.79 -12.97
N ARG A 289 -9.37 -1.28 -12.67
CA ARG A 289 -9.07 -2.67 -12.34
C ARG A 289 -9.24 -2.84 -10.83
N GLY A 290 -10.20 -3.65 -10.43
CA GLY A 290 -10.47 -3.95 -9.02
C GLY A 290 -10.38 -5.44 -8.73
N ARG A 291 -9.90 -5.80 -7.54
CA ARG A 291 -9.99 -7.15 -6.97
C ARG A 291 -11.18 -7.24 -6.03
N ILE A 292 -12.04 -8.21 -6.25
CA ILE A 292 -13.20 -8.45 -5.39
C ILE A 292 -12.71 -9.11 -4.11
N ILE A 293 -12.90 -8.47 -2.96
CA ILE A 293 -12.49 -9.00 -1.65
C ILE A 293 -13.59 -9.86 -1.07
N SER A 294 -14.81 -9.31 -1.00
CA SER A 294 -15.99 -10.00 -0.51
C SER A 294 -17.25 -9.51 -1.20
N LYS A 295 -18.31 -10.32 -1.18
CA LYS A 295 -19.66 -9.92 -1.60
C LYS A 295 -20.67 -10.12 -0.49
N LYS A 296 -21.63 -9.19 -0.36
CA LYS A 296 -22.71 -9.25 0.61
C LYS A 296 -24.02 -8.77 -0.02
N ILE A 297 -25.11 -9.51 0.16
CA ILE A 297 -26.44 -9.05 -0.22
C ILE A 297 -26.95 -8.10 0.88
N VAL A 298 -27.40 -6.92 0.49
CA VAL A 298 -27.93 -5.89 1.39
C VAL A 298 -29.28 -5.44 0.83
N GLY A 299 -30.38 -5.90 1.45
CA GLY A 299 -31.72 -5.65 0.94
C GLY A 299 -31.96 -6.31 -0.42
N ARG A 300 -32.20 -5.51 -1.46
CA ARG A 300 -32.40 -5.97 -2.85
C ARG A 300 -31.19 -5.74 -3.76
N GLU A 301 -30.05 -5.42 -3.15
CA GLU A 301 -28.83 -5.07 -3.86
C GLU A 301 -27.68 -5.97 -3.40
N THR A 302 -26.69 -6.12 -4.26
CA THR A 302 -25.44 -6.79 -3.93
C THR A 302 -24.34 -5.74 -3.76
N ARG A 303 -23.67 -5.76 -2.61
CA ARG A 303 -22.53 -4.89 -2.31
C ARG A 303 -21.23 -5.71 -2.38
N TYR A 304 -20.28 -5.22 -3.16
CA TYR A 304 -18.93 -5.79 -3.25
C TYR A 304 -17.94 -4.89 -2.52
N ASP A 305 -17.11 -5.47 -1.66
CA ASP A 305 -15.90 -4.84 -1.14
C ASP A 305 -14.79 -5.04 -2.16
N VAL A 306 -14.26 -3.95 -2.70
CA VAL A 306 -13.33 -4.00 -3.84
C VAL A 306 -12.05 -3.24 -3.49
N GLN A 307 -10.93 -3.94 -3.66
CA GLN A 307 -9.61 -3.31 -3.65
C GLN A 307 -9.32 -2.76 -5.05
N VAL A 308 -9.20 -1.44 -5.18
CA VAL A 308 -8.85 -0.77 -6.43
C VAL A 308 -7.35 -0.89 -6.65
N ILE A 309 -6.95 -1.51 -7.76
CA ILE A 309 -5.54 -1.78 -8.10
C ILE A 309 -5.02 -0.70 -9.05
N VAL A 310 -5.74 -0.46 -10.14
CA VAL A 310 -5.38 0.54 -11.15
C VAL A 310 -6.64 1.30 -11.53
N THR A 311 -6.56 2.62 -11.57
CA THR A 311 -7.64 3.46 -12.09
C THR A 311 -7.20 4.00 -13.45
N TYR A 312 -8.03 3.78 -14.48
CA TYR A 312 -7.77 4.22 -15.85
C TYR A 312 -8.47 5.56 -16.14
N LYS A 313 -9.67 5.74 -15.59
CA LYS A 313 -10.43 6.99 -15.66
C LYS A 313 -11.32 7.11 -14.44
N ASN A 314 -11.45 8.30 -13.90
CA ASN A 314 -12.44 8.63 -12.90
C ASN A 314 -12.75 10.12 -12.91
N ASN A 315 -14.04 10.44 -12.86
CA ASN A 315 -14.52 11.81 -12.77
C ASN A 315 -14.62 12.29 -11.32
N PHE A 316 -14.50 11.39 -10.34
CA PHE A 316 -14.57 11.67 -8.91
C PHE A 316 -13.50 10.89 -8.15
N PRO A 317 -13.03 11.38 -6.98
CA PRO A 317 -12.08 10.67 -6.15
C PRO A 317 -12.52 9.24 -5.87
N ILE A 318 -11.61 8.28 -6.05
CA ILE A 318 -11.83 6.87 -5.75
C ILE A 318 -10.74 6.41 -4.78
N LEU A 319 -11.14 5.74 -3.70
CA LEU A 319 -10.21 5.23 -2.69
C LEU A 319 -9.63 3.88 -3.12
N ARG A 320 -8.51 3.48 -2.52
CA ARG A 320 -7.92 2.13 -2.76
C ARG A 320 -8.80 0.98 -2.29
N ARG A 321 -9.79 1.22 -1.42
CA ARG A 321 -10.80 0.24 -1.00
C ARG A 321 -12.17 0.90 -1.07
N GLU A 322 -13.09 0.30 -1.82
CA GLU A 322 -14.38 0.91 -2.14
C GLU A 322 -15.51 -0.11 -2.03
N TYR A 323 -16.72 0.39 -1.79
CA TYR A 323 -17.94 -0.40 -1.87
C TYR A 323 -18.65 -0.15 -3.20
N ILE A 324 -18.73 -1.20 -4.02
CA ILE A 324 -19.47 -1.18 -5.29
C ILE A 324 -20.83 -1.80 -5.10
N TRP A 325 -21.87 -1.10 -5.53
CA TRP A 325 -23.25 -1.55 -5.42
C TRP A 325 -23.78 -2.02 -6.77
N VAL A 326 -24.51 -3.13 -6.75
CA VAL A 326 -25.18 -3.72 -7.91
C VAL A 326 -26.67 -3.83 -7.57
N PRO A 327 -27.58 -3.24 -8.37
CA PRO A 327 -28.99 -3.13 -8.02
C PRO A 327 -29.76 -4.42 -8.37
N ASN A 328 -29.26 -5.57 -7.92
CA ASN A 328 -29.95 -6.86 -7.99
C ASN A 328 -29.34 -7.85 -7.00
N THR A 329 -30.06 -8.95 -6.78
CA THR A 329 -29.63 -10.13 -6.00
C THR A 329 -29.30 -11.34 -6.90
N CYS A 330 -29.39 -11.18 -8.23
CA CYS A 330 -29.21 -12.25 -9.23
C CYS A 330 -27.73 -12.60 -9.52
N ASP A 331 -26.77 -12.10 -8.74
CA ASP A 331 -25.34 -12.29 -8.98
C ASP A 331 -24.91 -11.85 -10.41
N CYS A 332 -25.55 -10.80 -10.92
CA CYS A 332 -25.29 -10.22 -12.23
C CYS A 332 -24.75 -8.79 -12.10
N PRO A 333 -23.49 -8.49 -12.46
CA PRO A 333 -22.51 -9.37 -13.11
C PRO A 333 -21.88 -10.39 -12.15
N ASN A 334 -21.52 -11.56 -12.68
CA ASN A 334 -20.91 -12.64 -11.88
C ASN A 334 -19.44 -12.30 -11.55
N LEU A 335 -19.26 -11.74 -10.37
CA LEU A 335 -18.00 -11.28 -9.81
C LEU A 335 -17.58 -12.25 -8.71
N LEU A 336 -16.47 -12.95 -8.94
CA LEU A 336 -15.92 -13.92 -8.02
C LEU A 336 -14.92 -13.24 -7.08
N GLU A 337 -14.99 -13.59 -5.80
CA GLU A 337 -14.00 -13.16 -4.81
C GLU A 337 -12.59 -13.60 -5.20
N LYS A 338 -11.60 -12.81 -4.78
CA LYS A 338 -10.17 -12.96 -5.06
C LYS A 338 -9.79 -12.84 -6.54
N ARG A 339 -10.75 -12.55 -7.43
CA ARG A 339 -10.50 -12.30 -8.85
C ARG A 339 -10.50 -10.81 -9.17
N GLU A 340 -9.81 -10.49 -10.27
CA GLU A 340 -9.64 -9.13 -10.75
C GLU A 340 -10.46 -8.88 -12.00
N TYR A 341 -11.05 -7.69 -12.06
CA TYR A 341 -11.96 -7.28 -13.11
C TYR A 341 -11.68 -5.86 -13.54
N ILE A 342 -11.90 -5.58 -14.83
CA ILE A 342 -12.13 -4.24 -15.33
C ILE A 342 -13.59 -3.91 -15.08
N LEU A 343 -13.81 -2.80 -14.37
CA LEU A 343 -15.12 -2.32 -13.92
C LEU A 343 -15.32 -0.92 -14.47
N MET A 344 -16.44 -0.69 -15.17
CA MET A 344 -16.86 0.63 -15.62
C MET A 344 -18.17 1.01 -14.94
N ALA A 345 -18.09 1.85 -13.91
CA ALA A 345 -19.19 2.16 -13.02
C ALA A 345 -19.55 3.66 -13.07
N ARG A 346 -20.75 4.00 -12.61
CA ARG A 346 -21.19 5.40 -12.50
C ARG A 346 -21.26 5.82 -11.04
N ARG A 347 -21.20 7.13 -10.80
CA ARG A 347 -21.59 7.70 -9.52
C ARG A 347 -23.12 7.70 -9.44
N HIS A 348 -23.65 7.25 -8.32
CA HIS A 348 -25.05 7.42 -7.98
C HIS A 348 -25.12 8.34 -6.77
N VAL A 349 -25.70 9.51 -6.99
CA VAL A 349 -26.05 10.44 -5.92
C VAL A 349 -27.58 10.50 -5.85
N ASN A 350 -28.15 10.23 -4.67
CA ASN A 350 -29.60 10.39 -4.48
C ASN A 350 -29.99 11.88 -4.59
N TYR A 351 -31.26 12.19 -4.85
CA TYR A 351 -31.80 13.56 -4.96
C TYR A 351 -31.47 14.42 -3.75
N GLU A 352 -31.48 13.84 -2.55
CA GLU A 352 -31.16 14.53 -1.30
C GLU A 352 -29.64 14.66 -1.03
N HIS A 353 -28.78 14.20 -1.95
CA HIS A 353 -27.31 14.18 -1.81
C HIS A 353 -26.76 13.41 -0.58
N THR A 354 -27.61 12.70 0.16
CA THR A 354 -27.26 11.92 1.36
C THR A 354 -26.57 10.59 1.03
N LEU A 355 -26.71 10.11 -0.19
CA LEU A 355 -26.20 8.83 -0.64
C LEU A 355 -25.30 9.06 -1.85
N ASN A 356 -24.00 8.84 -1.70
CA ASN A 356 -23.00 8.95 -2.74
C ASN A 356 -22.25 7.62 -2.84
N ARG A 357 -22.54 6.84 -3.88
CA ARG A 357 -22.01 5.48 -4.04
C ARG A 357 -21.58 5.18 -5.47
N ILE A 358 -20.68 4.21 -5.61
CA ILE A 358 -20.29 3.64 -6.90
C ILE A 358 -21.31 2.56 -7.29
N LEU A 359 -22.03 2.80 -8.38
CA LEU A 359 -23.08 1.93 -8.88
C LEU A 359 -22.64 1.21 -10.16
N LEU A 360 -22.69 -0.11 -10.12
CA LEU A 360 -22.46 -0.99 -11.25
C LEU A 360 -23.80 -1.50 -11.77
N GLU A 361 -24.35 -0.77 -12.73
CA GLU A 361 -25.64 -1.08 -13.37
C GLU A 361 -25.59 -2.41 -14.15
N SER A 362 -26.76 -3.00 -14.41
CA SER A 362 -26.93 -4.28 -15.13
C SER A 362 -26.31 -4.34 -16.53
N HIS A 363 -26.06 -3.18 -17.14
CA HIS A 363 -25.51 -2.99 -18.49
C HIS A 363 -24.12 -2.34 -18.46
N SER A 364 -23.51 -2.22 -17.29
CA SER A 364 -22.15 -1.72 -17.13
C SER A 364 -21.15 -2.70 -17.73
N PHE A 365 -20.07 -2.17 -18.31
CA PHE A 365 -19.00 -3.01 -18.81
C PHE A 365 -18.22 -3.63 -17.64
N VAL A 366 -18.19 -4.97 -17.63
CA VAL A 366 -17.43 -5.75 -16.65
C VAL A 366 -16.76 -6.92 -17.36
N ARG A 367 -15.46 -7.10 -17.10
CA ARG A 367 -14.70 -8.21 -17.68
C ARG A 367 -13.59 -8.68 -16.75
N PRO A 368 -13.32 -9.99 -16.65
CA PRO A 368 -12.11 -10.47 -15.98
C PRO A 368 -10.86 -9.82 -16.58
N TYR A 369 -9.97 -9.35 -15.71
CA TYR A 369 -8.75 -8.68 -16.12
C TYR A 369 -7.82 -9.62 -16.89
N ARG A 370 -7.11 -9.07 -17.87
CA ARG A 370 -6.00 -9.70 -18.60
C ARG A 370 -4.93 -8.63 -18.85
N PRO A 371 -3.62 -8.97 -18.82
CA PRO A 371 -2.54 -7.97 -18.99
C PRO A 371 -2.69 -7.07 -20.22
N LYS A 372 -3.14 -7.62 -21.35
CA LYS A 372 -3.38 -6.86 -22.58
C LYS A 372 -4.44 -5.74 -22.50
N GLU A 373 -5.31 -5.77 -21.48
CA GLU A 373 -6.36 -4.77 -21.32
C GLU A 373 -5.78 -3.41 -20.87
N ASP A 374 -4.63 -3.38 -20.19
CA ASP A 374 -4.03 -2.13 -19.70
C ASP A 374 -3.70 -1.16 -20.84
N LYS A 375 -3.05 -1.67 -21.89
CA LYS A 375 -2.72 -0.86 -23.06
C LYS A 375 -3.98 -0.40 -23.80
N LEU A 376 -4.91 -1.33 -24.05
CA LEU A 376 -6.15 -1.05 -24.75
C LEU A 376 -7.02 0.00 -24.06
N LEU A 377 -7.05 0.03 -22.72
CA LEU A 377 -7.83 1.01 -21.97
C LEU A 377 -7.18 2.40 -21.94
N ARG A 378 -5.84 2.47 -21.94
CA ARG A 378 -5.12 3.76 -22.02
C ARG A 378 -5.31 4.44 -23.38
N ASP A 379 -5.32 3.66 -24.47
CA ASP A 379 -5.53 4.19 -25.82
C ASP A 379 -6.94 4.78 -26.00
N LEU A 380 -7.95 4.24 -25.30
CA LEU A 380 -9.34 4.72 -25.37
C LEU A 380 -9.54 6.13 -24.81
N ASP A 381 -8.68 6.57 -23.88
CA ASP A 381 -8.77 7.91 -23.28
C ASP A 381 -8.54 9.00 -24.35
N GLN A 382 -7.54 8.79 -25.21
CA GLN A 382 -7.23 9.67 -26.33
C GLN A 382 -8.32 9.62 -27.42
N GLU A 383 -8.98 8.48 -27.60
CA GLU A 383 -10.07 8.34 -28.57
C GLU A 383 -11.36 9.05 -28.14
N CYS A 384 -11.68 9.09 -26.84
CA CYS A 384 -12.87 9.79 -26.35
C CYS A 384 -12.88 11.28 -26.77
N ALA A 385 -11.72 11.94 -26.73
CA ALA A 385 -11.57 13.33 -27.15
C ALA A 385 -11.88 13.55 -28.64
N LYS A 386 -11.55 12.58 -29.51
CA LYS A 386 -11.78 12.67 -30.97
C LYS A 386 -13.25 12.53 -31.36
N TYR A 387 -14.05 11.84 -30.55
CA TYR A 387 -15.48 11.60 -30.80
C TYR A 387 -16.40 12.65 -30.14
N GLY A 388 -15.86 13.78 -29.71
CA GLY A 388 -16.65 14.87 -29.12
C GLY A 388 -17.23 14.57 -27.74
N TYR A 389 -16.75 13.51 -27.07
CA TYR A 389 -17.07 13.30 -25.65
C TYR A 389 -16.22 14.27 -24.84
N GLN A 390 -16.84 15.34 -24.34
CA GLN A 390 -16.23 16.16 -23.30
C GLN A 390 -16.09 15.31 -22.04
N ILE A 391 -14.88 14.85 -21.74
CA ILE A 391 -14.54 14.44 -20.37
C ILE A 391 -14.68 15.72 -19.57
N LYS A 392 -15.77 15.85 -18.82
CA LYS A 392 -15.99 17.01 -17.96
C LYS A 392 -14.88 17.02 -16.91
N SER A 393 -13.83 17.80 -17.15
CA SER A 393 -13.05 18.38 -16.06
C SER A 393 -14.04 19.17 -15.19
N GLN A 394 -13.97 18.97 -13.89
CA GLN A 394 -14.96 19.49 -12.95
C GLN A 394 -14.95 21.04 -13.01
N GLN A 395 -15.88 21.66 -13.71
CA GLN A 395 -16.17 23.08 -13.58
C GLN A 395 -17.25 23.27 -12.51
N ASN A 396 -16.87 24.00 -11.45
CA ASN A 396 -17.64 24.81 -10.49
C ASN A 396 -19.08 24.39 -10.12
N GLN A 397 -19.30 24.16 -8.83
CA GLN A 397 -20.35 24.82 -8.05
C GLN A 397 -19.97 24.88 -6.57
#